data_AF-A0AA88WCE6-F1
#
_entry.id   AF-A0AA88WCE6-F1
#
_cell.length_a   1.000
_cell.length_b   1.000
_cell.length_c   1.000
_cell.angle_alpha   90.00
_cell.angle_beta   90.00
_cell.angle_gamma   90.00
#
_symmetry.space_group_name_H-M   'P 1'
#
loop_
_entity.id
_entity.type
_entity.pdbx_description
1 polymer ?
#
loop_
_entity_poly.entity_id
_entity_poly.type
_entity_poly.pdbx_seq_one_letter_code
_entity_poly.pdbx_strand_id
1 'polypeptide(L)'
;MDERDLVSWTALISCYDQNETYEEALATFAEMYARGITVDEVLIISVLSACANLLVVKTGAMIHGLALRIGIDSYSNNCAPIFNRDASVAAEML
;
A
#
# COMPACT_ATOMS: atom_id res chain seq x y z
N MET A 1 17.19 -9.72 19.05
CA MET A 1 17.77 -9.69 17.69
C MET A 1 16.61 -9.74 16.72
N ASP A 2 16.25 -8.58 16.18
CA ASP A 2 15.67 -8.40 14.83
C ASP A 2 15.32 -6.92 14.70
N GLU A 3 16.36 -6.10 14.74
CA GLU A 3 16.27 -4.68 14.41
C GLU A 3 16.30 -4.60 12.87
N ARG A 4 15.19 -5.03 12.24
CA ARG A 4 15.00 -4.81 10.80
C ARG A 4 14.82 -3.31 10.60
N ASP A 5 15.74 -2.72 9.85
CA ASP A 5 15.66 -1.33 9.43
C ASP A 5 14.65 -1.14 8.29
N LEU A 6 14.31 0.13 8.00
CA LEU A 6 13.39 0.50 6.92
C LEU A 6 13.78 -0.15 5.59
N VAL A 7 15.07 -0.17 5.27
CA VAL A 7 15.60 -0.74 4.03
C VAL A 7 15.26 -2.23 3.90
N SER A 8 15.39 -2.99 4.99
CA SER A 8 15.05 -4.41 5.02
C SER A 8 13.55 -4.66 4.82
N TRP A 9 12.69 -3.83 5.41
CA TRP A 9 11.24 -3.93 5.21
C TRP A 9 10.82 -3.58 3.79
N THR A 10 11.36 -2.49 3.24
CA THR A 10 11.08 -2.07 1.86
C THR A 10 11.53 -3.14 0.86
N ALA A 11 12.71 -3.75 1.07
CA ALA A 11 13.20 -4.84 0.23
C ALA A 11 12.29 -6.09 0.29
N LEU A 12 11.83 -6.48 1.48
CA LEU A 12 10.92 -7.61 1.65
C LEU A 12 9.59 -7.37 0.92
N ILE A 13 8.97 -6.22 1.14
CA ILE A 13 7.67 -5.87 0.54
C ILE A 13 7.78 -5.76 -0.99
N SER A 14 8.87 -5.17 -1.49
CA SER A 14 9.14 -5.10 -2.94
C SER A 14 9.34 -6.49 -3.56
N CYS A 15 10.02 -7.39 -2.85
CA CYS A 15 10.21 -8.77 -3.30
C CYS A 15 8.87 -9.51 -3.36
N TYR A 16 8.01 -9.34 -2.35
CA TYR A 16 6.69 -9.96 -2.34
C TYR A 16 5.77 -9.44 -3.46
N ASP A 17 5.81 -8.14 -3.75
CA ASP A 17 5.06 -7.53 -4.86
C ASP A 17 5.55 -8.05 -6.22
N GLN A 18 6.87 -8.18 -6.43
CA GLN A 18 7.47 -8.74 -7.65
C GLN A 18 7.16 -10.22 -7.85
N ASN A 19 6.99 -10.97 -6.76
CA ASN A 19 6.69 -12.40 -6.79
C ASN A 19 5.18 -12.70 -6.79
N GLU A 20 4.32 -11.70 -6.96
CA GLU A 20 2.85 -11.81 -6.95
C GLU A 20 2.27 -12.37 -5.63
N THR A 21 3.06 -12.29 -4.55
CA THR A 21 2.72 -12.72 -3.18
C THR A 21 2.20 -11.54 -2.37
N TYR A 22 1.09 -10.98 -2.84
CA TYR A 22 0.55 -9.71 -2.35
C TYR A 22 0.02 -9.79 -0.90
N GLU A 23 -0.44 -10.96 -0.46
CA GLU A 23 -0.94 -11.16 0.91
C GLU A 23 0.21 -11.06 1.93
N GLU A 24 1.36 -11.65 1.61
CA GLU A 24 2.58 -11.54 2.38
C GLU A 24 3.13 -10.12 2.38
N ALA A 25 3.03 -9.39 1.26
CA ALA A 25 3.38 -7.98 1.19
C ALA A 25 2.55 -7.15 2.18
N LEU A 26 1.23 -7.36 2.22
CA LEU A 26 0.32 -6.65 3.13
C LEU A 26 0.54 -7.04 4.60
N ALA A 27 0.75 -8.31 4.90
CA ALA A 27 1.03 -8.77 6.25
C ALA A 27 2.34 -8.16 6.78
N THR A 28 3.37 -8.13 5.94
CA THR A 28 4.67 -7.53 6.24
C THR A 28 4.55 -6.02 6.46
N PHE A 29 3.76 -5.33 5.63
CA PHE A 29 3.46 -3.90 5.82
C PHE A 29 2.72 -3.63 7.14
N ALA A 30 1.72 -4.45 7.48
CA ALA A 30 0.99 -4.31 8.73
C ALA A 30 1.90 -4.47 9.96
N GLU A 31 2.85 -5.42 9.92
CA GLU A 31 3.84 -5.60 10.98
C GLU A 31 4.78 -4.39 11.10
N MET A 32 5.29 -3.89 9.97
CA MET A 32 6.14 -2.70 9.92
C MET A 32 5.40 -1.48 10.50
N TYR A 33 4.14 -1.28 10.12
CA TYR A 33 3.31 -0.18 10.60
C TYR A 33 3.02 -0.29 12.10
N ALA A 34 2.73 -1.49 12.61
CA ALA A 34 2.52 -1.75 14.03
C ALA A 34 3.77 -1.47 14.89
N ARG A 35 4.97 -1.60 14.31
CA ARG A 35 6.24 -1.23 14.93
C ARG A 35 6.53 0.27 14.89
N GLY A 36 5.66 1.08 14.30
CA GLY A 36 5.81 2.54 14.21
C GLY A 36 6.93 2.98 13.25
N ILE A 37 7.35 2.10 12.33
CA ILE A 37 8.40 2.43 11.37
C ILE A 37 7.79 3.33 10.28
N THR A 38 8.42 4.47 10.05
CA THR A 38 7.99 5.43 9.03
C THR A 38 8.12 4.80 7.64
N VAL A 39 7.03 4.83 6.89
CA VAL A 39 6.95 4.32 5.52
C VAL A 39 7.49 5.35 4.53
N ASP A 40 8.16 4.89 3.48
CA ASP A 40 8.61 5.75 2.37
C ASP A 40 7.61 5.71 1.20
N GLU A 41 7.82 6.58 0.20
CA GLU A 41 6.94 6.67 -0.96
C GLU A 41 6.94 5.39 -1.80
N VAL A 42 8.10 4.75 -1.95
CA VAL A 42 8.26 3.53 -2.73
C VAL A 42 7.47 2.38 -2.13
N LEU A 43 7.50 2.25 -0.80
CA LEU A 43 6.77 1.26 -0.04
C LEU A 43 5.26 1.41 -0.23
N ILE A 44 4.75 2.63 -0.15
CA ILE A 44 3.32 2.91 -0.33
C ILE A 44 2.85 2.53 -1.73
N ILE A 45 3.68 2.78 -2.75
CA ILE A 45 3.38 2.39 -4.13
C ILE A 45 3.27 0.87 -4.25
N SER A 46 4.25 0.13 -3.72
CA SER A 46 4.23 -1.35 -3.76
C SER A 46 3.02 -1.93 -3.02
N VAL A 47 2.64 -1.35 -1.88
CA VAL A 47 1.51 -1.87 -1.11
C VAL A 47 0.16 -1.48 -1.74
N LEU A 48 0.06 -0.31 -2.37
CA LEU A 48 -1.13 0.05 -3.18
C LEU A 48 -1.28 -0.86 -4.40
N SER A 49 -0.18 -1.21 -5.07
CA SER A 49 -0.15 -2.20 -6.16
C SER A 49 -0.66 -3.56 -5.67
N ALA A 50 -0.14 -4.06 -4.54
CA ALA A 50 -0.61 -5.29 -3.92
C ALA A 50 -2.12 -5.26 -3.60
N CYS A 51 -2.63 -4.14 -3.07
CA CYS A 51 -4.07 -3.95 -2.83
C CYS A 51 -4.89 -3.98 -4.12
N ALA A 52 -4.36 -3.43 -5.21
CA ALA A 52 -5.00 -3.42 -6.52
C ALA A 52 -5.18 -4.83 -7.07
N ASN A 53 -4.10 -5.62 -7.00
CA ASN A 53 -4.06 -6.99 -7.52
C ASN A 53 -4.94 -7.93 -6.67
N LEU A 54 -5.03 -7.70 -5.36
CA LEU A 54 -5.90 -8.47 -4.47
C LEU A 54 -7.35 -7.97 -4.41
N LEU A 55 -7.69 -6.87 -5.10
CA LEU A 55 -9.02 -6.24 -5.07
C LEU A 55 -9.50 -5.86 -3.65
N VAL A 56 -8.58 -5.53 -2.74
CA VAL A 56 -8.90 -5.22 -1.33
C VAL A 56 -9.13 -3.71 -1.16
N VAL A 57 -10.32 -3.25 -1.57
CA VAL A 57 -10.67 -1.81 -1.62
C VAL A 57 -10.53 -1.11 -0.28
N LYS A 58 -10.97 -1.74 0.82
CA LYS A 58 -10.90 -1.14 2.17
C LYS A 58 -9.46 -0.85 2.60
N THR A 59 -8.56 -1.79 2.37
CA THR A 59 -7.14 -1.64 2.70
C THR A 59 -6.48 -0.62 1.77
N GLY A 60 -6.79 -0.66 0.47
CA GLY A 60 -6.33 0.33 -0.49
C GLY A 60 -6.74 1.76 -0.11
N ALA A 61 -7.98 1.98 0.34
CA ALA A 61 -8.46 3.29 0.79
C ALA A 61 -7.73 3.79 2.04
N MET A 62 -7.47 2.91 3.02
CA MET A 62 -6.70 3.27 4.22
C MET A 62 -5.27 3.71 3.87
N ILE A 63 -4.60 2.98 2.97
CA ILE A 63 -3.23 3.28 2.55
C ILE A 63 -3.19 4.53 1.67
N HIS A 64 -4.20 4.73 0.83
CA HIS A 64 -4.36 5.96 0.07
C HIS A 64 -4.51 7.18 0.98
N GLY A 65 -5.34 7.10 2.02
CA GLY A 65 -5.44 8.15 3.04
C GLY A 65 -4.13 8.39 3.79
N LEU A 66 -3.35 7.32 4.05
CA LEU A 66 -2.02 7.44 4.62
C LEU A 66 -1.06 8.20 3.70
N ALA A 67 -1.08 7.90 2.39
CA ALA A 67 -0.26 8.57 1.37
C ALA A 67 -0.54 10.09 1.31
N LEU A 68 -1.82 10.48 1.32
CA LEU A 68 -2.22 11.89 1.37
C LEU A 68 -1.73 12.57 2.65
N ARG A 69 -1.84 11.90 3.80
CA ARG A 69 -1.42 12.46 5.10
C ARG A 69 0.08 12.73 5.17
N ILE A 70 0.89 11.96 4.45
CA ILE A 70 2.34 12.15 4.39
C ILE A 70 2.80 13.02 3.20
N GLY A 71 1.86 13.56 2.41
CA GLY A 71 2.13 14.49 1.31
C GLY A 71 2.53 13.83 0.00
N ILE A 72 2.17 12.56 -0.21
CA ILE A 72 2.35 11.88 -1.50
C ILE A 72 1.07 12.07 -2.33
N ASP A 73 1.00 13.18 -3.06
CA ASP A 73 -0.14 13.53 -3.91
C ASP A 73 -0.09 12.87 -5.31
N SER A 74 1.00 12.18 -5.65
CA SER A 74 1.38 11.83 -7.02
C SER A 74 0.53 10.75 -7.72
N TYR A 75 -0.38 10.04 -7.03
CA TYR A 75 -0.89 8.75 -7.52
C TYR A 75 -2.41 8.59 -7.63
N SER A 76 -3.17 9.68 -7.65
CA SER A 76 -4.61 9.68 -7.99
C SER A 76 -4.93 8.90 -9.29
N ASN A 77 -3.96 8.73 -10.19
CA ASN A 77 -4.16 8.14 -11.51
C ASN A 77 -3.82 6.64 -11.60
N ASN A 78 -3.05 6.08 -10.67
CA ASN A 78 -2.67 4.65 -10.69
C ASN A 78 -3.71 3.74 -10.01
N CYS A 79 -4.66 4.36 -9.30
CA CYS A 79 -5.80 3.72 -8.65
C CYS A 79 -7.01 3.53 -9.58
N ALA A 80 -6.96 4.04 -10.82
CA ALA A 80 -8.07 3.95 -11.77
C ALA A 80 -8.65 2.52 -11.93
N PRO A 81 -7.85 1.42 -11.99
CA PRO A 81 -8.44 0.08 -12.09
C PRO A 81 -9.02 -0.47 -10.77
N ILE A 82 -8.63 0.07 -9.60
CA ILE A 82 -9.16 -0.32 -8.28
C ILE A 82 -10.54 0.30 -8.04
N PHE A 83 -10.69 1.58 -8.37
CA PHE A 83 -11.91 2.35 -8.10
C PHE A 83 -12.92 2.35 -9.27
N ASN A 84 -12.54 1.99 -10.50
CA ASN A 84 -13.49 1.86 -11.63
C ASN A 84 -14.31 0.57 -11.64
N ARG A 85 -14.00 -0.43 -10.79
CA ARG A 85 -14.79 -1.67 -10.76
C ARG A 85 -16.07 -1.56 -9.92
N ASP A 86 -16.14 -0.62 -8.97
CA ASP A 86 -17.32 -0.38 -8.15
C ASP A 86 -17.74 1.10 -8.22
N ALA A 87 -18.77 1.38 -9.02
CA ALA A 87 -19.35 2.71 -9.20
C ALA A 87 -19.91 3.36 -7.91
N SER A 88 -19.96 2.63 -6.79
CA SER A 88 -20.37 3.19 -5.48
C SER A 88 -19.26 3.95 -4.76
N VAL A 89 -17.98 3.66 -5.01
CA VAL A 89 -16.87 4.23 -4.20
C VAL A 89 -16.36 5.56 -4.78
N ALA A 90 -16.62 5.83 -6.06
CA ALA A 90 -16.30 7.11 -6.70
C ALA A 90 -17.04 8.31 -6.07
N ALA A 91 -18.14 8.07 -5.36
CA ALA A 91 -18.94 9.10 -4.71
C ALA A 91 -18.43 9.55 -3.34
N GLU A 92 -17.50 8.81 -2.71
CA GLU A 92 -17.01 9.11 -1.35
C GLU A 92 -15.69 9.91 -1.33
N MET A 93 -15.17 10.30 -2.50
CA MET A 93 -13.91 11.07 -2.63
C MET A 93 -14.09 12.48 -3.25
N LEU A 94 -15.32 12.99 -3.33
CA LEU A 94 -15.64 14.40 -3.56
C LEU A 94 -16.24 15.01 -2.29
#